data_AF-A0A9E6VQM5-F1
#
_entry.id   AF-A0A9E6VQM5-F1
#
_cell.length_a   1.000
_cell.length_b   1.000
_cell.length_c   1.000
_cell.angle_alpha   90.00
_cell.angle_beta   90.00
_cell.angle_gamma   90.00
#
_symmetry.space_group_name_H-M   'P 1'
#
loop_
_entity.id
_entity.type
_entity.pdbx_description
1 polymer ?
#
loop_
_entity_poly.entity_id
_entity_poly.type
_entity_poly.pdbx_seq_one_letter_code
_entity_poly.pdbx_strand_id
1 'polypeptide(L)'
;MKNKLLLIITAATLWCFPVLNFGQAPSLGTAAGFVLFSSVGAVSNTGISHVTGNTGTNSGSSTGFGNVNGVMHDNDGASALCSADLLLAYNQLNSTVPAFFPAPLLGNGQILNAGVYSIASPATLNLGLTLDGQGNPNAVFIFQIQGAFSTNASSKIYLVNGALACNVFWKVEGLVSMAPATTMRGTIIANNAAINMSTGDTLEGRALSTAGAITLDGVLAYTPIGCGSPVLTGPPAPSLGSAECYTIFSTDGPVTNVGVTYVTGDVGTNNGSATGFNPLFVTGAIHTVPDASTALCATDLQVAYNYLNTLLYDIELLYPVQFGNNLVLTPHTYLMNAAVTFTDTLFLNAQGNPNAVFVIKINGALTTSTYSNVRMINGTQSKNVFWMVEGAVSINDYSVFCGTIVCNNGAMNLATGVYLNGRALTTTGALGTAAITAIMPPGCGGTSAPLIASEPANQITCENNSVSFSVTATGTGITYQWRK
;
A
#
# COMPACT_ATOMS: atom_id res chain seq x y z
N MET A 1 -8.30 38.68 -53.22
CA MET A 1 -7.78 37.36 -53.67
C MET A 1 -6.94 36.64 -52.61
N LYS A 2 -6.03 37.33 -51.88
CA LYS A 2 -5.19 36.70 -50.84
C LYS A 2 -5.95 35.90 -49.76
N ASN A 3 -7.05 36.43 -49.21
CA ASN A 3 -7.82 35.72 -48.17
C ASN A 3 -8.53 34.47 -48.68
N LYS A 4 -8.99 34.46 -49.93
CA LYS A 4 -9.62 33.28 -50.54
C LYS A 4 -8.60 32.18 -50.83
N LEU A 5 -7.38 32.54 -51.25
CA LEU A 5 -6.30 31.59 -51.47
C LEU A 5 -5.82 30.96 -50.15
N LEU A 6 -5.74 31.76 -49.08
CA LEU A 6 -5.39 31.26 -47.75
C LEU A 6 -6.42 30.22 -47.26
N LEU A 7 -7.72 30.53 -47.34
CA LEU A 7 -8.79 29.62 -46.94
C LEU A 7 -8.79 28.30 -47.73
N ILE A 8 -8.51 28.35 -49.04
CA ILE A 8 -8.42 27.15 -49.88
C ILE A 8 -7.20 26.30 -49.49
N ILE A 9 -6.07 26.93 -49.21
CA ILE A 9 -4.87 26.21 -48.74
C ILE A 9 -5.13 25.60 -47.36
N THR A 10 -5.75 26.32 -46.42
CA THR A 10 -6.09 25.80 -45.09
C THR A 10 -7.03 24.59 -45.19
N ALA A 11 -8.07 24.68 -46.04
CA ALA A 11 -9.02 23.59 -46.25
C ALA A 11 -8.36 22.37 -46.94
N ALA A 12 -7.50 22.60 -47.93
CA ALA A 12 -6.74 21.53 -48.59
C ALA A 12 -5.74 20.86 -47.63
N THR A 13 -5.07 21.62 -46.76
CA THR A 13 -4.23 21.05 -45.70
C THR A 13 -5.04 20.24 -44.70
N LEU A 14 -6.24 20.70 -44.30
CA LEU A 14 -7.14 19.95 -43.42
C LEU A 14 -7.62 18.62 -44.04
N TRP A 15 -7.77 18.55 -45.36
CA TRP A 15 -8.12 17.32 -46.09
C TRP A 15 -6.91 16.39 -46.35
N CYS A 16 -5.68 16.91 -46.29
CA CYS A 16 -4.46 16.12 -46.41
C CYS A 16 -3.92 15.61 -45.06
N PHE A 17 -4.49 16.02 -43.92
CA PHE A 17 -4.19 15.37 -42.65
C PHE A 17 -4.81 13.96 -42.67
N PRO A 18 -4.04 12.89 -42.47
CA PRO A 18 -4.63 11.57 -42.30
C PRO A 18 -5.55 11.62 -41.08
N VAL A 19 -6.79 11.14 -41.23
CA VAL A 19 -7.74 10.96 -40.12
C VAL A 19 -7.24 9.81 -39.26
N LEU A 20 -6.15 10.03 -38.51
CA LEU A 20 -5.71 9.12 -37.47
C LEU A 20 -6.64 9.35 -36.29
N ASN A 21 -7.75 8.59 -36.26
CA ASN A 21 -8.65 8.58 -35.14
C ASN A 21 -8.01 7.73 -34.03
N PHE A 22 -7.30 8.38 -33.11
CA PHE A 22 -6.84 7.73 -31.90
C PHE A 22 -8.07 7.47 -31.02
N GLY A 23 -8.32 6.20 -30.70
CA GLY A 23 -9.42 5.85 -29.79
C GLY A 23 -9.26 6.61 -28.47
N GLN A 24 -10.31 7.30 -28.02
CA GLN A 24 -10.31 7.90 -26.70
C GLN A 24 -10.58 6.79 -25.67
N ALA A 25 -9.79 6.76 -24.59
CA ALA A 25 -10.05 5.85 -23.50
C ALA A 25 -11.47 6.09 -22.93
N PRO A 26 -12.29 5.05 -22.74
CA PRO A 26 -13.59 5.21 -22.11
C PRO A 26 -13.47 5.66 -20.66
N SER A 27 -14.42 6.47 -20.22
CA SER A 27 -14.55 6.76 -18.78
C SER A 27 -15.16 5.53 -18.10
N LEU A 28 -14.52 5.06 -17.04
CA LEU A 28 -15.02 3.94 -16.23
C LEU A 28 -15.89 4.39 -15.05
N GLY A 29 -15.98 5.71 -14.78
CA GLY A 29 -16.69 6.20 -13.60
C GLY A 29 -16.25 5.50 -12.31
N THR A 30 -17.21 5.08 -11.49
CA THR A 30 -16.98 4.31 -10.25
C THR A 30 -16.42 2.90 -10.51
N ALA A 31 -16.62 2.32 -11.69
CA ALA A 31 -16.03 1.02 -12.05
C ALA A 31 -14.49 1.07 -12.11
N ALA A 32 -13.90 2.27 -12.19
CA ALA A 32 -12.45 2.45 -12.09
C ALA A 32 -11.87 1.95 -10.75
N GLY A 33 -12.64 2.01 -9.65
CA GLY A 33 -12.22 1.55 -8.33
C GLY A 33 -12.26 0.04 -8.13
N PHE A 34 -12.94 -0.69 -9.03
CA PHE A 34 -13.07 -2.13 -8.96
C PHE A 34 -11.99 -2.83 -9.77
N VAL A 35 -11.44 -3.91 -9.22
CA VAL A 35 -10.58 -4.86 -9.94
C VAL A 35 -11.39 -6.06 -10.44
N LEU A 36 -12.43 -6.45 -9.69
CA LEU A 36 -13.34 -7.56 -10.02
C LEU A 36 -14.76 -7.08 -9.81
N PHE A 37 -15.60 -7.15 -10.84
CA PHE A 37 -16.99 -6.75 -10.67
C PHE A 37 -17.94 -7.45 -11.65
N SER A 38 -19.07 -7.94 -11.14
CA SER A 38 -20.18 -8.40 -11.98
C SER A 38 -21.45 -7.61 -11.70
N SER A 39 -22.07 -7.05 -12.74
CA SER A 39 -23.39 -6.43 -12.61
C SER A 39 -24.47 -7.47 -12.24
N VAL A 40 -24.36 -8.69 -12.78
CA VAL A 40 -25.25 -9.82 -12.50
C VAL A 40 -24.44 -11.11 -12.58
N GLY A 41 -24.17 -11.76 -11.46
CA GLY A 41 -23.39 -12.99 -11.40
C GLY A 41 -22.64 -13.13 -10.08
N ALA A 42 -22.28 -14.36 -9.73
CA ALA A 42 -21.41 -14.62 -8.58
C ALA A 42 -19.97 -14.22 -8.89
N VAL A 43 -19.24 -13.80 -7.86
CA VAL A 43 -17.79 -13.58 -7.93
C VAL A 43 -17.15 -14.55 -6.95
N SER A 44 -16.38 -15.52 -7.44
CA SER A 44 -15.86 -16.61 -6.60
C SER A 44 -14.36 -16.76 -6.73
N ASN A 45 -13.75 -17.19 -5.64
CA ASN A 45 -12.33 -17.50 -5.55
C ASN A 45 -12.11 -18.90 -4.98
N THR A 46 -11.14 -19.60 -5.55
CA THR A 46 -10.55 -20.84 -5.01
C THR A 46 -9.06 -20.61 -4.76
N GLY A 47 -8.50 -21.25 -3.73
CA GLY A 47 -7.11 -21.04 -3.35
C GLY A 47 -6.83 -19.63 -2.81
N ILE A 48 -5.56 -19.26 -2.74
CA ILE A 48 -5.12 -17.94 -2.24
C ILE A 48 -4.90 -17.02 -3.44
N SER A 49 -5.75 -16.01 -3.58
CA SER A 49 -5.58 -14.93 -4.55
C SER A 49 -5.18 -13.63 -3.87
N HIS A 50 -4.40 -12.81 -4.58
CA HIS A 50 -4.00 -11.47 -4.17
C HIS A 50 -4.74 -10.45 -5.02
N VAL A 51 -5.64 -9.70 -4.38
CA VAL A 51 -6.55 -8.78 -5.06
C VAL A 51 -6.37 -7.38 -4.49
N THR A 52 -6.08 -6.40 -5.35
CA THR A 52 -5.96 -4.97 -4.98
C THR A 52 -6.94 -4.12 -5.80
N GLY A 53 -7.87 -3.48 -5.10
CA GLY A 53 -9.04 -2.80 -5.66
C GLY A 53 -10.33 -3.41 -5.14
N ASN A 54 -11.43 -2.68 -5.30
CA ASN A 54 -12.74 -3.15 -4.84
C ASN A 54 -13.18 -4.40 -5.62
N THR A 55 -13.91 -5.28 -4.93
CA THR A 55 -14.39 -6.55 -5.47
C THR A 55 -15.85 -6.70 -5.14
N GLY A 56 -16.68 -7.18 -6.06
CA GLY A 56 -18.09 -7.34 -5.73
C GLY A 56 -19.03 -7.70 -6.86
N THR A 57 -20.32 -7.77 -6.51
CA THR A 57 -21.39 -7.98 -7.48
C THR A 57 -22.65 -7.20 -7.10
N ASN A 58 -23.33 -6.66 -8.11
CA ASN A 58 -24.60 -5.97 -7.89
C ASN A 58 -25.82 -6.90 -7.85
N SER A 59 -25.67 -8.15 -8.29
CA SER A 59 -26.71 -9.17 -8.22
C SER A 59 -26.05 -10.56 -8.17
N GLY A 60 -25.75 -11.02 -6.96
CA GLY A 60 -25.04 -12.26 -6.70
C GLY A 60 -24.41 -12.26 -5.32
N SER A 61 -23.34 -13.04 -5.14
CA SER A 61 -22.48 -12.98 -3.94
C SER A 61 -21.01 -13.15 -4.29
N SER A 62 -20.16 -12.53 -3.49
CA SER A 62 -18.72 -12.74 -3.48
C SER A 62 -18.34 -13.83 -2.48
N THR A 63 -17.66 -14.90 -2.91
CA THR A 63 -17.39 -16.08 -2.06
C THR A 63 -15.97 -16.65 -2.24
N GLY A 64 -15.44 -17.28 -1.19
CA GLY A 64 -14.16 -17.98 -1.24
C GLY A 64 -12.91 -17.08 -1.24
N PHE A 65 -13.06 -15.77 -1.06
CA PHE A 65 -11.94 -14.84 -0.90
C PHE A 65 -11.30 -14.95 0.49
N GLY A 66 -10.00 -14.69 0.55
CA GLY A 66 -9.30 -14.32 1.78
C GLY A 66 -9.26 -12.80 1.93
N ASN A 67 -8.16 -12.27 2.49
CA ASN A 67 -7.96 -10.83 2.59
C ASN A 67 -7.84 -10.17 1.20
N VAL A 68 -8.67 -9.16 0.94
CA VAL A 68 -8.65 -8.32 -0.26
C VAL A 68 -8.14 -6.94 0.12
N ASN A 69 -7.19 -6.39 -0.64
CA ASN A 69 -6.75 -5.00 -0.50
C ASN A 69 -7.72 -4.06 -1.24
N GLY A 70 -8.93 -3.96 -0.72
CA GLY A 70 -10.04 -3.20 -1.27
C GLY A 70 -11.33 -3.55 -0.53
N VAL A 71 -12.42 -2.83 -0.84
CA VAL A 71 -13.72 -3.07 -0.21
C VAL A 71 -14.52 -4.12 -0.99
N MET A 72 -15.16 -5.02 -0.25
CA MET A 72 -16.11 -6.00 -0.79
C MET A 72 -17.50 -5.36 -0.91
N HIS A 73 -18.06 -5.29 -2.11
CA HIS A 73 -19.36 -4.64 -2.38
C HIS A 73 -20.35 -5.61 -3.02
N ASP A 74 -21.23 -6.19 -2.21
CA ASP A 74 -22.28 -7.11 -2.68
C ASP A 74 -23.67 -6.50 -2.47
N ASN A 75 -24.40 -6.26 -3.58
CA ASN A 75 -25.78 -5.75 -3.60
C ASN A 75 -25.98 -4.46 -2.78
N ASP A 76 -25.03 -3.53 -2.85
CA ASP A 76 -25.06 -2.24 -2.16
C ASP A 76 -25.11 -1.05 -3.14
N GLY A 77 -25.09 0.17 -2.60
CA GLY A 77 -25.12 1.40 -3.39
C GLY A 77 -23.89 1.57 -4.29
N ALA A 78 -22.71 1.12 -3.87
CA ALA A 78 -21.49 1.21 -4.66
C ALA A 78 -21.50 0.21 -5.82
N SER A 79 -21.98 -1.02 -5.59
CA SER A 79 -22.18 -2.00 -6.66
C SER A 79 -23.24 -1.53 -7.67
N ALA A 80 -24.29 -0.85 -7.23
CA ALA A 80 -25.32 -0.30 -8.11
C ALA A 80 -24.77 0.80 -9.04
N LEU A 81 -23.98 1.73 -8.49
CA LEU A 81 -23.31 2.77 -9.28
C LEU A 81 -22.28 2.17 -10.24
N CYS A 82 -21.47 1.22 -9.77
CA CYS A 82 -20.49 0.52 -10.60
C CYS A 82 -21.17 -0.19 -11.78
N SER A 83 -22.32 -0.82 -11.57
CA SER A 83 -23.10 -1.46 -12.63
C SER A 83 -23.55 -0.47 -13.72
N ALA A 84 -24.05 0.70 -13.30
CA ALA A 84 -24.47 1.75 -14.23
C ALA A 84 -23.29 2.32 -15.03
N ASP A 85 -22.18 2.64 -14.37
CA ASP A 85 -20.98 3.17 -15.02
C ASP A 85 -20.31 2.15 -15.94
N LEU A 86 -20.31 0.87 -15.54
CA LEU A 86 -19.81 -0.23 -16.39
C LEU A 86 -20.61 -0.33 -17.70
N LEU A 87 -21.94 -0.19 -17.63
CA LEU A 87 -22.78 -0.20 -18.82
C LEU A 87 -22.49 0.98 -19.74
N LEU A 88 -22.23 2.17 -19.19
CA LEU A 88 -21.83 3.35 -19.97
C LEU A 88 -20.47 3.13 -20.66
N ALA A 89 -19.48 2.62 -19.93
CA ALA A 89 -18.16 2.29 -20.47
C ALA A 89 -18.26 1.24 -21.60
N TYR A 90 -19.07 0.19 -21.39
CA TYR A 90 -19.37 -0.82 -22.41
C TYR A 90 -19.97 -0.19 -23.68
N ASN A 91 -20.99 0.67 -23.54
CA ASN A 91 -21.65 1.31 -24.67
C ASN A 91 -20.70 2.25 -25.45
N GLN A 92 -19.80 2.96 -24.74
CA GLN A 92 -18.77 3.77 -25.37
C GLN A 92 -17.78 2.90 -26.17
N LEU A 93 -17.29 1.80 -25.57
CA LEU A 93 -16.42 0.86 -26.27
C LEU A 93 -17.13 0.23 -27.48
N ASN A 94 -18.40 -0.12 -27.37
CA ASN A 94 -19.18 -0.73 -28.44
C ASN A 94 -19.42 0.22 -29.63
N SER A 95 -19.54 1.51 -29.37
CA SER A 95 -19.75 2.54 -30.41
C SER A 95 -18.47 3.09 -31.01
N THR A 96 -17.30 2.74 -30.44
CA THR A 96 -16.00 3.16 -30.96
C THR A 96 -15.76 2.52 -32.33
N VAL A 97 -15.35 3.32 -33.33
CA VAL A 97 -15.15 2.84 -34.70
C VAL A 97 -13.78 2.15 -34.84
N PRO A 98 -13.72 0.88 -35.26
CA PRO A 98 -12.45 0.18 -35.49
C PRO A 98 -11.66 0.74 -36.67
N ALA A 99 -10.34 0.74 -36.53
CA ALA A 99 -9.40 1.07 -37.61
C ALA A 99 -8.61 -0.15 -38.09
N PHE A 100 -8.50 -1.20 -37.26
CA PHE A 100 -7.67 -2.37 -37.53
C PHE A 100 -8.48 -3.66 -37.35
N PHE A 101 -8.22 -4.65 -38.22
CA PHE A 101 -8.97 -5.91 -38.27
C PHE A 101 -8.01 -7.11 -38.31
N PRO A 102 -7.36 -7.43 -37.20
CA PRO A 102 -6.41 -8.54 -37.14
C PRO A 102 -7.11 -9.89 -37.28
N ALA A 103 -6.35 -10.93 -37.59
CA ALA A 103 -6.83 -12.29 -37.51
C ALA A 103 -7.21 -12.66 -36.06
N PRO A 104 -8.06 -13.68 -35.84
CA PRO A 104 -8.52 -14.03 -34.48
C PRO A 104 -7.43 -14.54 -33.53
N LEU A 105 -6.30 -15.00 -34.07
CA LEU A 105 -5.13 -15.37 -33.29
C LEU A 105 -4.28 -14.11 -33.02
N LEU A 106 -4.18 -13.71 -31.76
CA LEU A 106 -3.29 -12.66 -31.28
C LEU A 106 -2.03 -13.27 -30.63
N GLY A 107 -0.93 -12.52 -30.65
CA GLY A 107 0.32 -12.89 -29.98
C GLY A 107 1.36 -13.46 -30.93
N ASN A 108 2.05 -14.55 -30.57
CA ASN A 108 3.16 -15.12 -31.34
C ASN A 108 4.27 -14.11 -31.71
N GLY A 109 4.55 -13.15 -30.83
CA GLY A 109 5.53 -12.09 -31.05
C GLY A 109 4.98 -10.87 -31.80
N GLN A 110 3.67 -10.82 -32.07
CA GLN A 110 3.00 -9.68 -32.68
C GLN A 110 3.22 -8.41 -31.85
N ILE A 111 3.45 -7.30 -32.56
CA ILE A 111 3.53 -5.95 -32.00
C ILE A 111 2.37 -5.14 -32.57
N LEU A 112 1.59 -4.54 -31.69
CA LEU A 112 0.48 -3.66 -32.03
C LEU A 112 0.74 -2.27 -31.47
N ASN A 113 0.43 -1.24 -32.25
CA ASN A 113 0.51 0.16 -31.83
C ASN A 113 -0.85 0.62 -31.29
N ALA A 114 -0.93 1.86 -30.81
CA ALA A 114 -2.20 2.44 -30.37
C ALA A 114 -3.27 2.36 -31.48
N GLY A 115 -4.49 1.97 -31.12
CA GLY A 115 -5.56 1.76 -32.10
C GLY A 115 -6.79 1.05 -31.57
N VAL A 116 -7.83 1.05 -32.40
CA VAL A 116 -9.08 0.31 -32.18
C VAL A 116 -9.08 -0.90 -33.12
N TYR A 117 -8.99 -2.08 -32.52
CA TYR A 117 -8.91 -3.38 -33.17
C TYR A 117 -10.25 -4.10 -33.08
N SER A 118 -10.75 -4.65 -34.17
CA SER A 118 -11.97 -5.46 -34.20
C SER A 118 -11.70 -6.85 -34.76
N ILE A 119 -12.16 -7.87 -34.03
CA ILE A 119 -12.11 -9.27 -34.42
C ILE A 119 -13.56 -9.76 -34.46
N ALA A 120 -14.06 -10.09 -35.65
CA ALA A 120 -15.46 -10.45 -35.89
C ALA A 120 -15.82 -11.90 -35.49
N SER A 121 -15.02 -12.54 -34.64
CA SER A 121 -15.15 -13.94 -34.24
C SER A 121 -14.51 -14.17 -32.86
N PRO A 122 -14.64 -15.37 -32.27
CA PRO A 122 -13.85 -15.73 -31.10
C PRO A 122 -12.36 -15.56 -31.36
N ALA A 123 -11.62 -15.09 -30.36
CA ALA A 123 -10.20 -14.79 -30.44
C ALA A 123 -9.39 -15.58 -29.40
N THR A 124 -8.13 -15.85 -29.74
CA THR A 124 -7.20 -16.54 -28.84
C THR A 124 -5.88 -15.78 -28.78
N LEU A 125 -5.39 -15.54 -27.56
CA LEU A 125 -4.02 -15.07 -27.32
C LEU A 125 -3.09 -16.27 -27.14
N ASN A 126 -1.98 -16.29 -27.87
CA ASN A 126 -0.93 -17.31 -27.74
C ASN A 126 0.45 -16.67 -27.61
N LEU A 127 1.29 -17.18 -26.71
CA LEU A 127 2.63 -16.65 -26.46
C LEU A 127 2.60 -15.14 -26.15
N GLY A 128 3.53 -14.35 -26.69
CA GLY A 128 3.66 -12.92 -26.41
C GLY A 128 2.89 -12.03 -27.38
N LEU A 129 2.12 -11.07 -26.87
CA LEU A 129 1.60 -9.91 -27.59
C LEU A 129 2.25 -8.64 -27.01
N THR A 130 2.80 -7.78 -27.85
CA THR A 130 3.40 -6.50 -27.43
C THR A 130 2.51 -5.34 -27.83
N LEU A 131 2.19 -4.47 -26.87
CA LEU A 131 1.50 -3.20 -27.10
C LEU A 131 2.54 -2.08 -26.99
N ASP A 132 2.79 -1.41 -28.11
CA ASP A 132 3.83 -0.38 -28.24
C ASP A 132 3.19 1.01 -28.26
N GLY A 133 3.46 1.79 -27.20
CA GLY A 133 2.97 3.17 -27.09
C GLY A 133 3.72 4.17 -27.97
N GLN A 134 4.82 3.76 -28.61
CA GLN A 134 5.65 4.59 -29.48
C GLN A 134 6.12 5.90 -28.83
N GLY A 135 6.39 5.86 -27.53
CA GLY A 135 6.79 7.01 -26.71
C GLY A 135 5.62 7.86 -26.19
N ASN A 136 4.37 7.49 -26.49
CA ASN A 136 3.18 8.21 -26.05
C ASN A 136 2.53 7.54 -24.82
N PRO A 137 2.59 8.14 -23.61
CA PRO A 137 1.92 7.60 -22.42
C PRO A 137 0.39 7.60 -22.51
N ASN A 138 -0.17 8.38 -23.43
CA ASN A 138 -1.61 8.44 -23.70
C ASN A 138 -2.03 7.49 -24.84
N ALA A 139 -1.16 6.57 -25.27
CA ALA A 139 -1.48 5.56 -26.27
C ALA A 139 -2.62 4.65 -25.77
N VAL A 140 -3.72 4.58 -26.53
CA VAL A 140 -4.91 3.79 -26.21
C VAL A 140 -5.03 2.58 -27.13
N PHE A 141 -5.34 1.43 -26.53
CA PHE A 141 -5.54 0.16 -27.23
C PHE A 141 -6.93 -0.36 -26.88
N ILE A 142 -7.80 -0.45 -27.88
CA ILE A 142 -9.16 -0.98 -27.71
C ILE A 142 -9.28 -2.24 -28.58
N PHE A 143 -9.64 -3.35 -27.97
CA PHE A 143 -9.93 -4.61 -28.64
C PHE A 143 -11.42 -4.91 -28.53
N GLN A 144 -12.12 -4.95 -29.66
CA GLN A 144 -13.51 -5.38 -29.78
C GLN A 144 -13.54 -6.79 -30.34
N ILE A 145 -13.91 -7.76 -29.50
CA ILE A 145 -13.95 -9.18 -29.84
C ILE A 145 -15.41 -9.61 -29.91
N GLN A 146 -15.90 -9.91 -31.11
CA GLN A 146 -17.27 -10.34 -31.37
C GLN A 146 -17.40 -11.86 -31.16
N GLY A 147 -17.07 -12.32 -29.95
CA GLY A 147 -17.13 -13.72 -29.54
C GLY A 147 -16.37 -13.94 -28.23
N ALA A 148 -16.10 -15.21 -27.91
CA ALA A 148 -15.29 -15.58 -26.75
C ALA A 148 -13.82 -15.13 -26.91
N PHE A 149 -13.17 -14.79 -25.80
CA PHE A 149 -11.74 -14.51 -25.77
C PHE A 149 -11.04 -15.53 -24.86
N SER A 150 -10.02 -16.20 -25.38
CA SER A 150 -9.25 -17.21 -24.65
C SER A 150 -7.77 -16.90 -24.67
N THR A 151 -7.03 -17.39 -23.67
CA THR A 151 -5.57 -17.41 -23.70
C THR A 151 -5.07 -18.85 -23.65
N ASN A 152 -3.96 -19.13 -24.33
CA ASN A 152 -3.20 -20.35 -24.07
C ASN A 152 -2.33 -20.16 -22.81
N ALA A 153 -1.97 -21.26 -22.17
CA ALA A 153 -1.17 -21.23 -20.94
C ALA A 153 0.13 -20.44 -21.15
N SER A 154 0.54 -19.68 -20.14
CA SER A 154 1.73 -18.82 -20.15
C SER A 154 1.74 -17.70 -21.21
N SER A 155 0.60 -17.35 -21.80
CA SER A 155 0.51 -16.21 -22.72
C SER A 155 0.74 -14.89 -21.98
N LYS A 156 1.39 -13.92 -22.63
CA LYS A 156 1.80 -12.66 -21.99
C LYS A 156 1.53 -11.45 -22.85
N ILE A 157 1.02 -10.39 -22.24
CA ILE A 157 0.92 -9.07 -22.84
C ILE A 157 2.04 -8.19 -22.27
N TYR A 158 2.88 -7.66 -23.16
CA TYR A 158 3.95 -6.73 -22.82
C TYR A 158 3.53 -5.31 -23.16
N LEU A 159 3.79 -4.37 -22.25
CA LEU A 159 3.61 -2.94 -22.48
C LEU A 159 4.98 -2.31 -22.64
N VAL A 160 5.20 -1.63 -23.77
CA VAL A 160 6.50 -1.00 -24.08
C VAL A 160 6.33 0.43 -24.54
N ASN A 161 7.42 1.20 -24.47
CA ASN A 161 7.53 2.57 -24.99
C ASN A 161 6.34 3.47 -24.60
N GLY A 162 5.99 3.48 -23.31
CA GLY A 162 4.93 4.33 -22.77
C GLY A 162 3.52 3.74 -22.82
N ALA A 163 3.28 2.54 -23.38
CA ALA A 163 1.99 1.89 -23.20
C ALA A 163 1.69 1.66 -21.70
N LEU A 164 0.47 1.98 -21.27
CA LEU A 164 0.01 1.83 -19.89
C LEU A 164 -1.20 0.91 -19.82
N ALA A 165 -1.27 0.03 -18.83
CA ALA A 165 -2.37 -0.92 -18.67
C ALA A 165 -3.72 -0.20 -18.51
N CYS A 166 -3.75 0.97 -17.87
CA CYS A 166 -4.96 1.77 -17.72
C CYS A 166 -5.54 2.29 -19.05
N ASN A 167 -4.77 2.26 -20.14
CA ASN A 167 -5.19 2.64 -21.49
C ASN A 167 -5.45 1.43 -22.42
N VAL A 168 -5.49 0.20 -21.88
CA VAL A 168 -5.80 -1.02 -22.64
C VAL A 168 -7.19 -1.52 -22.26
N PHE A 169 -8.04 -1.77 -23.27
CA PHE A 169 -9.43 -2.17 -23.08
C PHE A 169 -9.79 -3.37 -23.96
N TRP A 170 -10.47 -4.35 -23.37
CA TRP A 170 -10.96 -5.55 -24.04
C TRP A 170 -12.48 -5.61 -23.89
N LYS A 171 -13.21 -5.26 -24.94
CA LYS A 171 -14.67 -5.43 -25.02
C LYS A 171 -14.94 -6.78 -25.69
N VAL A 172 -15.53 -7.71 -24.94
CA VAL A 172 -15.69 -9.11 -25.35
C VAL A 172 -17.16 -9.49 -25.33
N GLU A 173 -17.69 -9.98 -26.44
CA GLU A 173 -19.09 -10.42 -26.61
C GLU A 173 -19.27 -11.91 -26.29
N GLY A 174 -18.57 -12.42 -25.29
CA GLY A 174 -18.55 -13.84 -24.96
C GLY A 174 -17.66 -14.17 -23.78
N LEU A 175 -17.56 -15.46 -23.47
CA LEU A 175 -16.75 -15.97 -22.36
C LEU A 175 -15.30 -15.47 -22.48
N VAL A 176 -14.77 -14.94 -21.38
CA VAL A 176 -13.34 -14.72 -21.23
C VAL A 176 -12.76 -15.88 -20.43
N SER A 177 -11.81 -16.61 -20.99
CA SER A 177 -11.19 -17.77 -20.35
C SER A 177 -9.68 -17.66 -20.40
N MET A 178 -9.06 -17.32 -19.28
CA MET A 178 -7.60 -17.27 -19.16
C MET A 178 -7.06 -18.61 -18.67
N ALA A 179 -6.17 -19.20 -19.47
CA ALA A 179 -5.48 -20.43 -19.10
C ALA A 179 -4.31 -20.12 -18.14
N PRO A 180 -3.85 -21.10 -17.34
CA PRO A 180 -2.87 -20.90 -16.28
C PRO A 180 -1.62 -20.11 -16.69
N ALA A 181 -1.13 -19.31 -15.74
CA ALA A 181 0.05 -18.45 -15.87
C ALA A 181 -0.06 -17.36 -16.95
N THR A 182 -1.27 -16.92 -17.30
CA THR A 182 -1.47 -15.79 -18.21
C THR A 182 -1.04 -14.48 -17.57
N THR A 183 -0.33 -13.64 -18.32
CA THR A 183 -0.01 -12.26 -17.93
C THR A 183 -0.87 -11.29 -18.74
N MET A 184 -1.97 -10.86 -18.14
CA MET A 184 -2.99 -10.03 -18.77
C MET A 184 -2.81 -8.55 -18.41
N ARG A 185 -3.14 -7.65 -19.35
CA ARG A 185 -3.05 -6.19 -19.17
C ARG A 185 -4.31 -5.51 -19.66
N GLY A 186 -4.86 -4.62 -18.85
CA GLY A 186 -5.99 -3.76 -19.25
C GLY A 186 -7.33 -4.10 -18.60
N THR A 187 -8.33 -3.29 -18.93
CA THR A 187 -9.70 -3.44 -18.47
C THR A 187 -10.46 -4.38 -19.40
N ILE A 188 -10.83 -5.55 -18.89
CA ILE A 188 -11.67 -6.53 -19.59
C ILE A 188 -13.12 -6.25 -19.22
N ILE A 189 -13.96 -6.08 -20.24
CA ILE A 189 -15.41 -5.96 -20.13
C ILE A 189 -16.04 -7.10 -20.93
N ALA A 190 -16.48 -8.14 -20.22
CA ALA A 190 -17.24 -9.25 -20.79
C ALA A 190 -18.73 -8.90 -20.79
N ASN A 191 -19.32 -8.79 -21.98
CA ASN A 191 -20.73 -8.50 -22.12
C ASN A 191 -21.57 -9.77 -22.12
N ASN A 192 -22.55 -9.84 -21.21
CA ASN A 192 -23.43 -11.00 -21.04
C ASN A 192 -22.67 -12.35 -20.93
N ALA A 193 -21.48 -12.33 -20.35
CA ALA A 193 -20.62 -13.50 -20.27
C ALA A 193 -19.75 -13.53 -19.02
N ALA A 194 -19.30 -14.74 -18.67
CA ALA A 194 -18.42 -14.98 -17.54
C ALA A 194 -16.95 -14.62 -17.85
N ILE A 195 -16.16 -14.47 -16.78
CA ILE A 195 -14.70 -14.34 -16.82
C ILE A 195 -14.09 -15.39 -15.91
N ASN A 196 -13.24 -16.24 -16.45
CA ASN A 196 -12.52 -17.28 -15.71
C ASN A 196 -11.02 -16.98 -15.72
N MET A 197 -10.43 -16.97 -14.53
CA MET A 197 -8.99 -16.79 -14.30
C MET A 197 -8.45 -18.01 -13.57
N SER A 198 -7.34 -18.55 -14.06
CA SER A 198 -6.75 -19.80 -13.58
C SER A 198 -5.51 -19.55 -12.72
N THR A 199 -5.01 -20.62 -12.09
CA THR A 199 -3.83 -20.56 -11.21
C THR A 199 -2.63 -19.85 -11.87
N GLY A 200 -2.06 -18.90 -11.12
CA GLY A 200 -0.88 -18.16 -11.54
C GLY A 200 -1.16 -17.04 -12.55
N ASP A 201 -2.42 -16.79 -12.90
CA ASP A 201 -2.77 -15.65 -13.73
C ASP A 201 -2.45 -14.34 -13.03
N THR A 202 -1.92 -13.39 -13.78
CA THR A 202 -1.67 -12.01 -13.33
C THR A 202 -2.46 -11.03 -14.17
N LEU A 203 -3.19 -10.12 -13.53
CA LEU A 203 -3.96 -9.06 -14.16
C LEU A 203 -3.56 -7.72 -13.56
N GLU A 204 -2.84 -6.91 -14.34
CA GLU A 204 -2.75 -5.47 -14.10
C GLU A 204 -3.85 -4.81 -14.94
N GLY A 205 -4.99 -4.55 -14.31
CA GLY A 205 -6.21 -4.35 -15.04
C GLY A 205 -7.48 -4.52 -14.21
N ARG A 206 -8.56 -4.89 -14.88
CA ARG A 206 -9.86 -5.15 -14.27
C ARG A 206 -10.57 -6.27 -15.00
N ALA A 207 -11.29 -7.12 -14.28
CA ALA A 207 -12.22 -8.10 -14.83
C ALA A 207 -13.65 -7.66 -14.49
N LEU A 208 -14.34 -7.12 -15.48
CA LEU A 208 -15.68 -6.54 -15.33
C LEU A 208 -16.66 -7.30 -16.22
N SER A 209 -17.79 -7.74 -15.68
CA SER A 209 -18.85 -8.40 -16.44
C SER A 209 -20.18 -7.65 -16.33
N THR A 210 -20.86 -7.42 -17.46
CA THR A 210 -22.20 -6.81 -17.48
C THR A 210 -23.29 -7.80 -17.09
N ALA A 211 -23.05 -9.10 -17.25
CA ALA A 211 -23.89 -10.19 -16.73
C ALA A 211 -23.17 -11.53 -16.94
N GLY A 212 -22.55 -12.06 -15.89
CA GLY A 212 -21.84 -13.32 -15.90
C GLY A 212 -21.02 -13.51 -14.63
N ALA A 213 -20.74 -14.76 -14.28
CA ALA A 213 -19.91 -15.05 -13.12
C ALA A 213 -18.45 -14.64 -13.37
N ILE A 214 -17.74 -14.29 -12.31
CA ILE A 214 -16.28 -14.14 -12.33
C ILE A 214 -15.71 -15.20 -11.40
N THR A 215 -14.85 -16.08 -11.92
CA THR A 215 -14.23 -17.16 -11.15
C THR A 215 -12.72 -17.03 -11.17
N LEU A 216 -12.11 -17.12 -10.00
CA LEU A 216 -10.67 -17.07 -9.77
C LEU A 216 -10.17 -18.37 -9.15
N ASP A 217 -8.94 -18.74 -9.49
CA ASP A 217 -8.17 -19.74 -8.77
C ASP A 217 -6.72 -19.26 -8.63
N GLY A 218 -6.27 -18.91 -7.42
CA GLY A 218 -4.87 -18.57 -7.15
C GLY A 218 -4.25 -17.49 -8.04
N VAL A 219 -4.88 -16.31 -8.11
CA VAL A 219 -4.49 -15.22 -9.05
C VAL A 219 -3.84 -14.03 -8.35
N LEU A 220 -3.12 -13.21 -9.11
CA LEU A 220 -2.74 -11.84 -8.71
C LEU A 220 -3.47 -10.83 -9.59
N ALA A 221 -4.41 -10.08 -9.04
CA ALA A 221 -5.17 -9.06 -9.78
C ALA A 221 -5.10 -7.71 -9.06
N TYR A 222 -4.79 -6.64 -9.79
CA TYR A 222 -4.72 -5.29 -9.23
C TYR A 222 -5.11 -4.22 -10.24
N THR A 223 -5.75 -3.16 -9.76
CA THR A 223 -6.08 -2.00 -10.59
C THR A 223 -4.81 -1.33 -11.13
N PRO A 224 -4.81 -0.89 -12.40
CA PRO A 224 -3.66 -0.21 -12.98
C PRO A 224 -3.52 1.21 -12.43
N ILE A 225 -2.27 1.63 -12.21
CA ILE A 225 -1.92 3.02 -11.89
C ILE A 225 -1.69 3.84 -13.18
N GLY A 226 -1.73 5.16 -13.08
CA GLY A 226 -1.63 6.07 -14.23
C GLY A 226 -2.99 6.50 -14.78
N CYS A 227 -3.00 7.13 -15.95
CA CYS A 227 -4.21 7.63 -16.62
C CYS A 227 -5.12 8.52 -15.74
N GLY A 228 -4.55 9.27 -14.80
CA GLY A 228 -5.30 10.13 -13.87
C GLY A 228 -5.83 9.40 -12.63
N SER A 229 -5.46 8.13 -12.40
CA SER A 229 -5.75 7.43 -11.14
C SER A 229 -5.20 8.24 -9.94
N PRO A 230 -5.96 8.36 -8.83
CA PRO A 230 -5.50 9.09 -7.65
C PRO A 230 -4.19 8.51 -7.10
N VAL A 231 -3.26 9.39 -6.72
CA VAL A 231 -2.05 8.98 -5.99
C VAL A 231 -2.45 8.67 -4.55
N LEU A 232 -2.24 7.44 -4.12
CA LEU A 232 -2.52 7.04 -2.75
C LEU A 232 -1.47 7.62 -1.79
N THR A 233 -1.95 8.33 -0.77
CA THR A 233 -1.10 8.92 0.28
C THR A 233 -1.24 8.20 1.62
N GLY A 234 -2.34 7.48 1.83
CA GLY A 234 -2.73 7.01 3.16
C GLY A 234 -3.17 8.16 4.09
N PRO A 235 -3.42 7.86 5.38
CA PRO A 235 -3.77 8.87 6.37
C PRO A 235 -2.56 9.76 6.70
N PRO A 236 -2.76 10.92 7.34
CA PRO A 236 -1.64 11.64 7.93
C PRO A 236 -0.96 10.78 9.01
N ALA A 237 0.37 10.84 9.09
CA ALA A 237 1.13 10.09 10.09
C ALA A 237 0.93 10.69 11.51
N PRO A 238 0.88 9.87 12.58
CA PRO A 238 0.92 10.39 13.95
C PRO A 238 2.22 11.14 14.22
N SER A 239 2.14 12.19 15.02
CA SER A 239 3.32 12.74 15.69
C SER A 239 3.73 11.81 16.83
N LEU A 240 4.99 11.38 16.86
CA LEU A 240 5.53 10.55 17.95
C LEU A 240 6.17 11.36 19.08
N GLY A 241 6.37 12.67 18.91
CA GLY A 241 7.03 13.51 19.92
C GLY A 241 8.36 12.91 20.39
N SER A 242 8.61 12.89 21.69
CA SER A 242 9.82 12.27 22.27
C SER A 242 9.85 10.75 22.13
N ALA A 243 8.71 10.08 21.92
CA ALA A 243 8.68 8.64 21.66
C ALA A 243 9.36 8.27 20.33
N GLU A 244 9.58 9.24 19.44
CA GLU A 244 10.35 9.03 18.21
C GLU A 244 11.80 8.63 18.46
N CYS A 245 12.38 9.00 19.61
CA CYS A 245 13.75 8.68 19.99
C CYS A 245 13.90 7.30 20.65
N TYR A 246 12.79 6.65 21.02
CA TYR A 246 12.80 5.32 21.62
C TYR A 246 12.61 4.24 20.55
N THR A 247 13.39 3.16 20.66
CA THR A 247 13.22 1.95 19.85
C THR A 247 12.43 0.90 20.60
N ILE A 248 12.66 0.78 21.91
CA ILE A 248 12.03 -0.22 22.77
C ILE A 248 11.54 0.51 24.01
N PHE A 249 10.23 0.58 24.21
CA PHE A 249 9.67 1.33 25.32
C PHE A 249 8.36 0.74 25.86
N SER A 250 8.22 0.76 27.17
CA SER A 250 6.94 0.51 27.85
C SER A 250 6.57 1.69 28.75
N THR A 251 5.37 2.24 28.58
CA THR A 251 4.84 3.24 29.52
C THR A 251 4.58 2.61 30.88
N ASP A 252 4.00 1.41 30.91
CA ASP A 252 3.66 0.70 32.14
C ASP A 252 3.97 -0.79 32.05
N GLY A 253 5.14 -1.19 32.54
CA GLY A 253 5.62 -2.56 32.52
C GLY A 253 7.15 -2.67 32.47
N PRO A 254 7.72 -3.80 32.92
CA PRO A 254 9.15 -4.02 32.83
C PRO A 254 9.59 -4.21 31.37
N VAL A 255 10.82 -3.79 31.07
CA VAL A 255 11.47 -4.04 29.78
C VAL A 255 12.67 -4.95 30.02
N THR A 256 12.65 -6.15 29.46
CA THR A 256 13.67 -7.17 29.74
C THR A 256 14.31 -7.68 28.46
N ASN A 257 15.62 -7.89 28.52
CA ASN A 257 16.37 -8.52 27.44
C ASN A 257 17.08 -9.79 27.90
N VAL A 258 17.06 -10.82 27.05
CA VAL A 258 17.88 -12.03 27.18
C VAL A 258 18.77 -12.17 25.94
N GLY A 259 20.02 -12.60 26.12
CA GLY A 259 20.97 -12.74 25.02
C GLY A 259 21.50 -11.41 24.50
N VAL A 260 22.19 -11.45 23.36
CA VAL A 260 22.88 -10.29 22.77
C VAL A 260 21.93 -9.56 21.82
N THR A 261 21.46 -8.39 22.24
CA THR A 261 20.56 -7.53 21.46
C THR A 261 21.25 -6.25 21.05
N TYR A 262 21.08 -5.85 19.79
CA TYR A 262 21.56 -4.59 19.24
C TYR A 262 20.39 -3.62 19.06
N VAL A 263 20.55 -2.38 19.54
CA VAL A 263 19.52 -1.34 19.44
C VAL A 263 20.12 -0.05 18.90
N THR A 264 19.43 0.61 17.98
CA THR A 264 19.71 2.01 17.60
C THR A 264 18.52 2.88 17.98
N GLY A 265 18.71 3.71 19.02
CA GLY A 265 17.68 4.49 19.72
C GLY A 265 17.57 4.11 21.19
N ASP A 266 16.77 4.87 21.94
CA ASP A 266 16.67 4.72 23.39
C ASP A 266 15.84 3.48 23.79
N VAL A 267 16.16 2.95 24.96
CA VAL A 267 15.47 1.81 25.60
C VAL A 267 15.03 2.22 26.99
N GLY A 268 13.78 1.97 27.38
CA GLY A 268 13.35 2.34 28.72
C GLY A 268 11.94 1.94 29.11
N THR A 269 11.59 2.21 30.37
CA THR A 269 10.22 2.11 30.86
C THR A 269 9.90 3.26 31.81
N ASN A 270 8.65 3.71 31.80
CA ASN A 270 8.17 4.73 32.74
C ASN A 270 7.54 4.16 34.02
N ASN A 271 7.27 2.86 34.08
CA ASN A 271 6.89 2.16 35.31
C ASN A 271 7.42 0.72 35.29
N GLY A 272 8.44 0.46 36.11
CA GLY A 272 9.18 -0.80 36.13
C GLY A 272 10.69 -0.58 36.07
N SER A 273 11.40 -1.49 35.42
CA SER A 273 12.84 -1.35 35.17
C SER A 273 13.22 -1.92 33.80
N ALA A 274 14.22 -1.31 33.17
CA ALA A 274 14.83 -1.84 31.95
C ALA A 274 16.09 -2.64 32.29
N THR A 275 16.12 -3.93 31.97
CA THR A 275 17.19 -4.85 32.40
C THR A 275 17.67 -5.76 31.27
N GLY A 276 18.91 -6.25 31.36
CA GLY A 276 19.49 -7.20 30.41
C GLY A 276 20.10 -6.59 29.14
N PHE A 277 20.02 -5.27 28.96
CA PHE A 277 20.66 -4.56 27.84
C PHE A 277 22.12 -4.23 28.16
N ASN A 278 23.02 -4.48 27.21
CA ASN A 278 24.43 -4.09 27.31
C ASN A 278 24.62 -2.72 26.63
N PRO A 279 25.13 -1.69 27.33
CA PRO A 279 25.37 -0.37 26.76
C PRO A 279 26.26 -0.36 25.49
N LEU A 280 27.16 -1.35 25.33
CA LEU A 280 28.02 -1.44 24.14
C LEU A 280 27.26 -1.81 22.86
N PHE A 281 26.03 -2.33 22.98
CA PHE A 281 25.19 -2.73 21.86
C PHE A 281 23.95 -1.85 21.69
N VAL A 282 23.84 -0.77 22.47
CA VAL A 282 22.78 0.24 22.35
C VAL A 282 23.39 1.55 21.89
N THR A 283 23.07 1.97 20.66
CA THR A 283 23.37 3.31 20.14
C THR A 283 22.23 4.25 20.53
N GLY A 284 22.26 4.68 21.79
CA GLY A 284 21.20 5.44 22.46
C GLY A 284 21.38 5.37 23.99
N ALA A 285 20.42 5.88 24.74
CA ALA A 285 20.38 5.77 26.20
C ALA A 285 19.60 4.52 26.65
N ILE A 286 20.04 3.92 27.76
CA ILE A 286 19.28 2.89 28.48
C ILE A 286 18.75 3.52 29.78
N HIS A 287 17.45 3.75 29.84
CA HIS A 287 16.76 4.27 31.01
C HIS A 287 16.38 3.10 31.93
N THR A 288 17.33 2.68 32.77
CA THR A 288 17.17 1.49 33.63
C THR A 288 16.06 1.63 34.67
N VAL A 289 15.73 2.87 35.04
CA VAL A 289 14.63 3.26 35.92
C VAL A 289 13.90 4.47 35.30
N PRO A 290 12.64 4.73 35.68
CA PRO A 290 11.89 5.88 35.19
C PRO A 290 12.60 7.21 35.48
N ASP A 291 12.60 8.10 34.51
CA ASP A 291 13.14 9.45 34.60
C ASP A 291 12.30 10.46 33.79
N ALA A 292 12.78 11.69 33.66
CA ALA A 292 12.07 12.75 32.94
C ALA A 292 11.87 12.41 31.45
N SER A 293 12.81 11.70 30.81
CA SER A 293 12.72 11.32 29.39
C SER A 293 11.66 10.23 29.20
N THR A 294 11.64 9.22 30.08
CA THR A 294 10.62 8.16 30.01
C THR A 294 9.22 8.71 30.29
N ALA A 295 9.09 9.71 31.17
CA ALA A 295 7.81 10.34 31.47
C ALA A 295 7.25 11.14 30.28
N LEU A 296 8.11 11.87 29.55
CA LEU A 296 7.73 12.55 28.31
C LEU A 296 7.37 11.53 27.23
N CYS A 297 8.18 10.48 27.05
CA CYS A 297 7.91 9.41 26.09
C CYS A 297 6.56 8.73 26.35
N ALA A 298 6.24 8.43 27.60
CA ALA A 298 4.95 7.86 27.97
C ALA A 298 3.77 8.78 27.59
N THR A 299 3.93 10.09 27.82
CA THR A 299 2.90 11.09 27.47
C THR A 299 2.70 11.18 25.96
N ASP A 300 3.79 11.30 25.20
CA ASP A 300 3.74 11.44 23.74
C ASP A 300 3.27 10.15 23.07
N LEU A 301 3.65 8.97 23.60
CA LEU A 301 3.13 7.68 23.13
C LEU A 301 1.62 7.58 23.33
N GLN A 302 1.09 8.06 24.46
CA GLN A 302 -0.36 8.10 24.69
C GLN A 302 -1.08 9.01 23.68
N VAL A 303 -0.49 10.16 23.34
CA VAL A 303 -1.02 11.07 22.31
C VAL A 303 -1.03 10.39 20.94
N ALA A 304 0.07 9.73 20.55
CA ALA A 304 0.17 9.00 19.29
C ALA A 304 -0.86 7.85 19.21
N TYR A 305 -0.99 7.07 20.28
CA TYR A 305 -2.01 6.02 20.40
C TYR A 305 -3.42 6.57 20.23
N ASN A 306 -3.77 7.63 20.98
CA ASN A 306 -5.10 8.25 20.90
C ASN A 306 -5.41 8.73 19.48
N TYR A 307 -4.43 9.36 18.80
CA TYR A 307 -4.57 9.77 17.41
C TYR A 307 -4.85 8.58 16.47
N LEU A 308 -4.02 7.53 16.54
CA LEU A 308 -4.20 6.32 15.72
C LEU A 308 -5.59 5.69 15.95
N ASN A 309 -6.08 5.72 17.18
CA ASN A 309 -7.40 5.19 17.51
C ASN A 309 -8.53 5.99 16.84
N THR A 310 -8.37 7.31 16.67
CA THR A 310 -9.37 8.17 15.99
C THR A 310 -9.41 8.01 14.46
N LEU A 311 -8.37 7.45 13.84
CA LEU A 311 -8.35 7.26 12.39
C LEU A 311 -9.45 6.29 11.95
N LEU A 312 -10.29 6.75 11.02
CA LEU A 312 -11.22 5.89 10.30
C LEU A 312 -10.43 4.94 9.40
N TYR A 313 -10.88 3.70 9.31
CA TYR A 313 -10.31 2.74 8.37
C TYR A 313 -10.91 2.93 6.98
N ASP A 314 -10.08 2.77 5.96
CA ASP A 314 -10.50 2.76 4.56
C ASP A 314 -10.90 1.35 4.12
N ILE A 315 -10.17 0.33 4.62
CA ILE A 315 -10.31 -1.07 4.24
C ILE A 315 -10.29 -1.95 5.50
N GLU A 316 -11.29 -2.83 5.65
CA GLU A 316 -11.25 -3.92 6.62
C GLU A 316 -10.73 -5.20 5.96
N LEU A 317 -9.68 -5.79 6.53
CA LEU A 317 -9.17 -7.10 6.13
C LEU A 317 -9.93 -8.18 6.90
N LEU A 318 -10.89 -8.79 6.21
CA LEU A 318 -11.93 -9.64 6.80
C LEU A 318 -11.44 -10.99 7.34
N TYR A 319 -10.21 -11.41 7.03
CA TYR A 319 -9.65 -12.70 7.42
C TYR A 319 -8.30 -12.55 8.18
N PRO A 320 -8.30 -11.98 9.40
CA PRO A 320 -7.09 -11.79 10.22
C PRO A 320 -6.23 -13.05 10.43
N VAL A 321 -6.85 -14.23 10.44
CA VAL A 321 -6.16 -15.53 10.59
C VAL A 321 -5.36 -15.96 9.36
N GLN A 322 -5.58 -15.32 8.21
CA GLN A 322 -4.87 -15.56 6.94
C GLN A 322 -3.90 -14.41 6.59
N PHE A 323 -3.64 -13.50 7.53
CA PHE A 323 -2.80 -12.32 7.27
C PHE A 323 -1.36 -12.70 6.90
N GLY A 324 -0.74 -11.93 6.00
CA GLY A 324 0.50 -12.29 5.33
C GLY A 324 0.26 -13.09 4.06
N ASN A 325 0.90 -14.26 3.90
CA ASN A 325 0.76 -15.12 2.72
C ASN A 325 1.02 -14.41 1.38
N ASN A 326 1.97 -13.47 1.33
CA ASN A 326 2.26 -12.59 0.18
C ASN A 326 1.20 -11.53 -0.13
N LEU A 327 0.30 -11.23 0.82
CA LEU A 327 -0.62 -10.10 0.73
C LEU A 327 0.13 -8.80 0.41
N VAL A 328 -0.42 -8.02 -0.52
CA VAL A 328 0.08 -6.69 -0.89
C VAL A 328 -0.91 -5.64 -0.44
N LEU A 329 -0.46 -4.72 0.40
CA LEU A 329 -1.21 -3.55 0.84
C LEU A 329 -0.69 -2.28 0.16
N THR A 330 -1.58 -1.30 0.04
CA THR A 330 -1.33 0.03 -0.51
C THR A 330 -1.59 1.10 0.56
N PRO A 331 -1.26 2.39 0.34
CA PRO A 331 -1.36 3.39 1.39
C PRO A 331 -2.82 3.67 1.83
N HIS A 332 -3.19 3.15 3.00
CA HIS A 332 -4.52 3.27 3.62
C HIS A 332 -4.42 3.07 5.14
N THR A 333 -5.53 3.37 5.83
CA THR A 333 -5.81 2.84 7.17
C THR A 333 -6.54 1.49 7.04
N TYR A 334 -5.94 0.41 7.55
CA TYR A 334 -6.50 -0.92 7.58
C TYR A 334 -7.06 -1.27 8.95
N LEU A 335 -8.14 -2.04 8.99
CA LEU A 335 -8.68 -2.67 10.19
C LEU A 335 -8.64 -4.19 10.07
N MET A 336 -8.23 -4.86 11.15
CA MET A 336 -8.46 -6.29 11.40
C MET A 336 -9.17 -6.41 12.74
N ASN A 337 -10.45 -6.78 12.72
CA ASN A 337 -11.30 -6.77 13.91
C ASN A 337 -11.27 -8.09 14.72
N ALA A 338 -10.10 -8.73 14.80
CA ALA A 338 -9.88 -9.95 15.58
C ALA A 338 -8.37 -10.15 15.85
N ALA A 339 -8.03 -11.21 16.58
CA ALA A 339 -6.65 -11.66 16.70
C ALA A 339 -6.07 -12.06 15.33
N VAL A 340 -4.82 -11.69 15.10
CA VAL A 340 -4.10 -11.85 13.84
C VAL A 340 -3.02 -12.92 13.98
N THR A 341 -3.03 -13.85 13.02
CA THR A 341 -1.91 -14.77 12.78
C THR A 341 -1.23 -14.34 11.50
N PHE A 342 -0.04 -13.74 11.61
CA PHE A 342 0.74 -13.27 10.47
C PHE A 342 1.73 -14.34 10.02
N THR A 343 1.51 -14.93 8.84
CA THR A 343 2.38 -15.99 8.29
C THR A 343 3.06 -15.54 7.00
N ASP A 344 4.27 -16.06 6.73
CA ASP A 344 5.04 -15.77 5.51
C ASP A 344 5.31 -14.27 5.34
N THR A 345 4.85 -13.65 4.25
CA THR A 345 5.29 -12.30 3.86
C THR A 345 4.11 -11.35 3.69
N LEU A 346 4.28 -10.09 4.11
CA LEU A 346 3.41 -8.97 3.81
C LEU A 346 4.18 -7.94 3.00
N PHE A 347 3.62 -7.47 1.88
CA PHE A 347 4.20 -6.40 1.08
C PHE A 347 3.45 -5.09 1.32
N LEU A 348 4.19 -4.03 1.65
CA LEU A 348 3.68 -2.66 1.72
C LEU A 348 4.19 -1.90 0.50
N ASN A 349 3.28 -1.60 -0.42
CA ASN A 349 3.58 -1.02 -1.73
C ASN A 349 3.11 0.43 -1.80
N ALA A 350 4.05 1.38 -1.74
CA ALA A 350 3.73 2.80 -1.81
C ALA A 350 3.44 3.31 -3.23
N GLN A 351 3.45 2.43 -4.24
CA GLN A 351 3.13 2.76 -5.64
C GLN A 351 3.94 3.95 -6.18
N GLY A 352 5.19 4.08 -5.75
CA GLY A 352 6.11 5.15 -6.15
C GLY A 352 6.03 6.41 -5.30
N ASN A 353 5.12 6.51 -4.31
CA ASN A 353 5.00 7.66 -3.41
C ASN A 353 5.83 7.46 -2.12
N PRO A 354 7.04 8.03 -1.99
CA PRO A 354 7.88 7.81 -0.81
C PRO A 354 7.31 8.35 0.50
N ASN A 355 6.34 9.26 0.43
CA ASN A 355 5.69 9.84 1.61
C ASN A 355 4.40 9.12 2.00
N ALA A 356 4.07 8.02 1.32
CA ALA A 356 2.85 7.30 1.59
C ALA A 356 2.87 6.64 2.97
N VAL A 357 1.73 6.71 3.66
CA VAL A 357 1.55 6.25 5.03
C VAL A 357 0.68 5.00 5.06
N PHE A 358 1.04 4.06 5.93
CA PHE A 358 0.29 2.85 6.21
C PHE A 358 -0.06 2.83 7.69
N VAL A 359 -1.34 2.69 8.01
CA VAL A 359 -1.79 2.45 9.40
C VAL A 359 -2.53 1.12 9.43
N ILE A 360 -2.08 0.19 10.25
CA ILE A 360 -2.68 -1.14 10.39
C ILE A 360 -3.21 -1.27 11.81
N LYS A 361 -4.52 -1.25 11.98
CA LYS A 361 -5.22 -1.36 13.26
C LYS A 361 -5.66 -2.80 13.48
N ILE A 362 -5.30 -3.36 14.63
CA ILE A 362 -5.63 -4.72 15.03
C ILE A 362 -6.41 -4.67 16.34
N ASN A 363 -7.68 -5.08 16.30
CA ASN A 363 -8.50 -5.25 17.50
C ASN A 363 -8.35 -6.68 18.03
N GLY A 364 -7.21 -6.97 18.64
CA GLY A 364 -6.84 -8.28 19.14
C GLY A 364 -5.33 -8.47 19.22
N ALA A 365 -4.91 -9.66 19.66
CA ALA A 365 -3.50 -10.00 19.71
C ALA A 365 -2.90 -10.15 18.30
N LEU A 366 -1.62 -9.77 18.14
CA LEU A 366 -0.82 -10.02 16.94
C LEU A 366 0.23 -11.08 17.24
N THR A 367 0.19 -12.21 16.52
CA THR A 367 1.24 -13.23 16.59
C THR A 367 1.75 -13.53 15.18
N THR A 368 3.07 -13.54 15.00
CA THR A 368 3.67 -13.92 13.71
C THR A 368 4.07 -15.39 13.68
N SER A 369 4.25 -15.99 12.50
CA SER A 369 5.02 -17.24 12.37
C SER A 369 6.51 -16.98 12.57
N THR A 370 7.30 -18.03 12.75
CA THR A 370 8.76 -17.92 12.56
C THR A 370 9.05 -17.48 11.13
N TYR A 371 10.14 -16.74 10.94
CA TYR A 371 10.58 -16.20 9.64
C TYR A 371 9.57 -15.31 8.91
N SER A 372 8.55 -14.78 9.60
CA SER A 372 7.61 -13.86 8.98
C SER A 372 8.31 -12.58 8.49
N ASN A 373 7.79 -11.94 7.44
CA ASN A 373 8.52 -10.89 6.73
C ASN A 373 7.63 -9.73 6.28
N VAL A 374 7.88 -8.53 6.78
CA VAL A 374 7.29 -7.30 6.25
C VAL A 374 8.25 -6.69 5.23
N ARG A 375 7.86 -6.68 3.95
CA ARG A 375 8.64 -6.13 2.84
C ARG A 375 8.07 -4.80 2.37
N MET A 376 8.94 -3.81 2.28
CA MET A 376 8.64 -2.48 1.75
C MET A 376 9.07 -2.42 0.28
N ILE A 377 8.16 -2.02 -0.61
CA ILE A 377 8.44 -1.93 -2.06
C ILE A 377 7.97 -0.59 -2.63
N ASN A 378 8.55 -0.20 -3.76
CA ASN A 378 8.16 0.96 -4.56
C ASN A 378 8.04 2.27 -3.76
N GLY A 379 9.04 2.55 -2.93
CA GLY A 379 9.15 3.82 -2.19
C GLY A 379 8.68 3.77 -0.75
N THR A 380 8.08 2.68 -0.26
CA THR A 380 7.67 2.57 1.15
C THR A 380 8.85 2.78 2.10
N GLN A 381 8.64 3.56 3.15
CA GLN A 381 9.63 3.85 4.19
C GLN A 381 9.10 3.44 5.55
N SER A 382 9.93 2.81 6.39
CA SER A 382 9.52 2.29 7.71
C SER A 382 9.01 3.38 8.66
N LYS A 383 9.51 4.62 8.55
CA LYS A 383 9.01 5.76 9.33
C LYS A 383 7.53 6.12 9.05
N ASN A 384 6.97 5.66 7.93
CA ASN A 384 5.59 5.94 7.55
C ASN A 384 4.67 4.72 7.76
N VAL A 385 5.14 3.67 8.43
CA VAL A 385 4.37 2.45 8.71
C VAL A 385 4.05 2.38 10.20
N PHE A 386 2.78 2.29 10.53
CA PHE A 386 2.29 2.27 11.92
C PHE A 386 1.37 1.07 12.15
N TRP A 387 1.59 0.39 13.26
CA TRP A 387 0.78 -0.74 13.70
C TRP A 387 0.15 -0.35 15.04
N MET A 388 -1.17 -0.32 15.12
CA MET A 388 -1.90 -0.12 16.38
C MET A 388 -2.51 -1.46 16.78
N VAL A 389 -2.09 -2.01 17.93
CA VAL A 389 -2.52 -3.34 18.37
C VAL A 389 -3.20 -3.25 19.73
N GLU A 390 -4.47 -3.65 19.79
CA GLU A 390 -5.26 -3.76 21.03
C GLU A 390 -5.15 -5.18 21.60
N GLY A 391 -4.03 -5.47 22.26
CA GLY A 391 -3.74 -6.79 22.82
C GLY A 391 -2.27 -7.16 22.72
N ALA A 392 -1.94 -8.39 23.14
CA ALA A 392 -0.55 -8.85 23.16
C ALA A 392 0.07 -8.92 21.76
N VAL A 393 1.38 -8.63 21.68
CA VAL A 393 2.17 -8.73 20.45
C VAL A 393 3.26 -9.78 20.63
N SER A 394 3.36 -10.74 19.72
CA SER A 394 4.41 -11.75 19.69
C SER A 394 5.01 -11.84 18.29
N ILE A 395 6.22 -11.29 18.13
CA ILE A 395 7.01 -11.39 16.90
C ILE A 395 7.97 -12.58 17.07
N ASN A 396 7.71 -13.66 16.35
CA ASN A 396 8.40 -14.94 16.49
C ASN A 396 9.76 -14.98 15.79
N ASP A 397 10.53 -16.03 16.11
CA ASP A 397 11.95 -16.14 15.77
C ASP A 397 12.28 -15.82 14.31
N TYR A 398 13.38 -15.09 14.12
CA TYR A 398 13.96 -14.72 12.82
C TYR A 398 13.02 -13.93 11.89
N SER A 399 11.96 -13.33 12.43
CA SER A 399 11.06 -12.48 11.65
C SER A 399 11.72 -11.14 11.32
N VAL A 400 11.43 -10.61 10.13
CA VAL A 400 11.78 -9.25 9.71
C VAL A 400 10.52 -8.40 9.81
N PHE A 401 10.50 -7.44 10.72
CA PHE A 401 9.36 -6.55 10.95
C PHE A 401 9.72 -5.10 10.64
N CYS A 402 8.79 -4.35 10.07
CA CYS A 402 9.01 -2.95 9.69
C CYS A 402 7.89 -2.05 10.22
N GLY A 403 8.26 -0.86 10.70
CA GLY A 403 7.32 0.15 11.18
C GLY A 403 7.29 0.34 12.69
N THR A 404 6.52 1.32 13.14
CA THR A 404 6.32 1.62 14.56
C THR A 404 5.13 0.83 15.08
N ILE A 405 5.38 -0.08 16.02
CA ILE A 405 4.34 -0.83 16.74
C ILE A 405 3.94 -0.04 17.97
N VAL A 406 2.66 0.30 18.07
CA VAL A 406 2.00 0.89 19.23
C VAL A 406 1.02 -0.15 19.77
N CYS A 407 1.47 -0.89 20.78
CA CYS A 407 0.68 -1.88 21.49
C CYS A 407 -0.05 -1.22 22.66
N ASN A 408 -1.32 -1.57 22.84
CA ASN A 408 -2.13 -1.13 23.96
C ASN A 408 -2.72 -2.32 24.70
N ASN A 409 -2.73 -2.25 26.03
CA ASN A 409 -3.31 -3.27 26.90
C ASN A 409 -2.77 -4.70 26.61
N GLY A 410 -1.46 -4.85 26.46
CA GLY A 410 -0.85 -6.10 26.02
C GLY A 410 0.65 -6.16 26.26
N ALA A 411 1.13 -7.33 26.70
CA ALA A 411 2.55 -7.63 26.70
C ALA A 411 3.07 -7.75 25.27
N MET A 412 4.32 -7.34 25.05
CA MET A 412 5.00 -7.45 23.77
C MET A 412 6.25 -8.31 23.91
N ASN A 413 6.43 -9.28 23.00
CA ASN A 413 7.61 -10.15 22.97
C ASN A 413 8.21 -10.18 21.56
N LEU A 414 9.50 -9.86 21.46
CA LEU A 414 10.29 -10.00 20.23
C LEU A 414 11.30 -11.12 20.45
N ALA A 415 11.07 -12.25 19.77
CA ALA A 415 11.80 -13.49 19.99
C ALA A 415 13.16 -13.53 19.26
N THR A 416 13.82 -14.68 19.29
CA THR A 416 15.24 -14.82 18.90
C THR A 416 15.49 -14.42 17.46
N GLY A 417 16.47 -13.55 17.22
CA GLY A 417 16.91 -13.19 15.86
C GLY A 417 15.92 -12.32 15.09
N VAL A 418 14.88 -11.77 15.74
CA VAL A 418 14.01 -10.77 15.11
C VAL A 418 14.84 -9.57 14.65
N TYR A 419 14.58 -9.12 13.42
CA TYR A 419 15.10 -7.87 12.88
C TYR A 419 13.95 -6.86 12.77
N LEU A 420 14.00 -5.80 13.58
CA LEU A 420 13.01 -4.72 13.57
C LEU A 420 13.61 -3.46 12.93
N ASN A 421 13.10 -3.06 11.77
CA ASN A 421 13.32 -1.73 11.18
C ASN A 421 12.14 -0.83 11.56
N GLY A 422 12.18 -0.27 12.76
CA GLY A 422 10.98 0.23 13.40
C GLY A 422 11.14 0.52 14.89
N ARG A 423 10.02 0.55 15.58
CA ARG A 423 9.94 0.77 17.03
C ARG A 423 8.96 -0.23 17.65
N ALA A 424 9.22 -0.63 18.87
CA ALA A 424 8.42 -1.52 19.70
C ALA A 424 7.99 -0.72 20.94
N LEU A 425 6.77 -0.17 20.91
CA LEU A 425 6.24 0.72 21.93
C LEU A 425 4.96 0.10 22.52
N THR A 426 4.83 0.07 23.85
CA THR A 426 3.60 -0.36 24.52
C THR A 426 3.13 0.66 25.55
N THR A 427 1.83 1.00 25.55
CA THR A 427 1.21 1.89 26.55
C THR A 427 0.99 1.17 27.88
N THR A 428 0.81 -0.16 27.87
CA THR A 428 0.65 -0.98 29.07
C THR A 428 0.99 -2.42 28.73
N GLY A 429 2.00 -2.96 29.41
CA GLY A 429 2.45 -4.34 29.27
C GLY A 429 3.95 -4.47 29.43
N ALA A 430 4.38 -5.66 29.87
CA ALA A 430 5.79 -6.04 29.84
C ALA A 430 6.28 -6.11 28.38
N LEU A 431 7.53 -5.69 28.14
CA LEU A 431 8.18 -5.81 26.84
C LEU A 431 9.44 -6.67 26.97
N GLY A 432 9.41 -7.86 26.37
CA GLY A 432 10.54 -8.78 26.33
C GLY A 432 11.24 -8.80 24.97
N THR A 433 12.57 -8.85 24.98
CA THR A 433 13.40 -9.09 23.80
C THR A 433 14.36 -10.25 24.02
N ALA A 434 14.63 -11.04 22.98
CA ALA A 434 15.62 -12.12 23.03
C ALA A 434 16.55 -12.04 21.81
N ALA A 435 17.83 -11.68 22.00
CA ALA A 435 18.85 -11.67 20.95
C ALA A 435 18.39 -11.07 19.60
N ILE A 436 17.86 -9.84 19.61
CA ILE A 436 17.29 -9.17 18.44
C ILE A 436 18.22 -8.11 17.86
N THR A 437 17.89 -7.63 16.66
CA THR A 437 18.42 -6.35 16.14
C THR A 437 17.25 -5.40 15.91
N ALA A 438 17.25 -4.24 16.58
CA ALA A 438 16.21 -3.23 16.43
C ALA A 438 16.82 -1.88 16.05
N ILE A 439 16.35 -1.29 14.96
CA ILE A 439 16.88 -0.04 14.41
C ILE A 439 15.71 0.90 14.18
N MET A 440 15.65 2.01 14.94
CA MET A 440 14.62 3.01 14.71
C MET A 440 14.83 3.74 13.37
N PRO A 441 13.74 4.09 12.65
CA PRO A 441 13.82 4.95 11.49
C PRO A 441 14.40 6.34 11.85
N PRO A 442 15.15 6.99 10.94
CA PRO A 442 15.57 8.37 11.10
C PRO A 442 14.34 9.27 11.32
N GLY A 443 14.44 10.22 12.24
CA GLY A 443 13.30 11.06 12.58
C GLY A 443 13.39 11.68 13.96
N CYS A 444 14.11 11.05 14.90
CA CYS A 444 14.54 11.68 16.15
C CYS A 444 15.44 12.88 15.82
N GLY A 445 14.82 14.02 15.50
CA GLY A 445 15.45 15.31 15.45
C GLY A 445 15.96 15.56 16.85
N GLY A 446 17.28 15.64 16.97
CA GLY A 446 17.95 15.66 18.26
C GLY A 446 17.19 16.56 19.23
N THR A 447 16.97 16.03 20.43
CA THR A 447 17.19 16.81 21.63
C THR A 447 18.25 17.87 21.31
N SER A 448 17.87 19.15 21.32
CA SER A 448 18.83 20.19 20.93
C SER A 448 20.07 19.98 21.81
N ALA A 449 21.27 19.99 21.20
CA ALA A 449 22.49 20.05 22.00
C ALA A 449 22.32 21.14 23.07
N PRO A 450 22.85 20.95 24.29
CA PRO A 450 22.74 21.97 25.32
C PRO A 450 23.25 23.30 24.76
N LEU A 451 22.34 24.25 24.62
CA LEU A 451 22.57 25.57 24.05
C LEU A 451 22.29 26.59 25.13
N ILE A 452 23.23 27.51 25.33
CA ILE A 452 22.99 28.66 26.20
C ILE A 452 22.07 29.61 25.43
N ALA A 453 20.82 29.71 25.88
CA ALA A 453 19.81 30.61 25.33
C ALA A 453 20.00 32.05 25.80
N SER A 454 20.65 32.24 26.96
CA SER A 454 21.04 33.56 27.47
C SER A 454 22.31 33.47 28.31
N GLU A 455 23.35 34.19 27.87
CA GLU A 455 24.63 34.30 28.57
C GLU A 455 24.52 35.26 29.79
N PRO A 456 25.28 35.04 30.87
CA PRO A 456 25.33 35.97 31.99
C PRO A 456 25.94 37.32 31.56
N ALA A 457 25.37 38.43 32.04
CA ALA A 457 25.83 39.78 31.73
C ALA A 457 26.83 40.32 32.77
N ASN A 458 27.76 41.16 32.32
CA ASN A 458 28.69 41.87 33.20
C ASN A 458 27.93 42.82 34.15
N GLN A 459 28.31 42.83 35.43
CA GLN A 459 27.77 43.76 36.42
C GLN A 459 28.91 44.51 37.13
N ILE A 460 28.69 45.79 37.41
CA ILE A 460 29.58 46.62 38.23
C ILE A 460 28.89 46.85 39.57
N THR A 461 29.57 46.53 40.67
CA THR A 461 29.07 46.79 42.02
C THR A 461 30.18 47.32 42.92
N CYS A 462 29.82 47.97 44.01
CA CYS A 462 30.76 48.44 45.03
C CYS A 462 31.38 47.25 45.78
N GLU A 463 32.59 47.46 46.30
CA GLU A 463 33.30 46.48 47.11
C GLU A 463 32.45 46.03 48.31
N ASN A 464 32.42 44.71 48.57
CA ASN A 464 31.60 44.01 49.59
C ASN A 464 30.09 43.82 49.29
N ASN A 465 29.61 44.19 48.12
CA ASN A 465 28.24 43.84 47.70
C ASN A 465 28.18 42.46 47.02
N SER A 466 27.09 41.73 47.24
CA SER A 466 26.81 40.47 46.53
C SER A 466 26.46 40.73 45.05
N VAL A 467 26.90 39.83 44.17
CA VAL A 467 26.55 39.82 42.74
C VAL A 467 25.85 38.50 42.43
N SER A 468 24.84 38.53 41.56
CA SER A 468 24.12 37.34 41.09
C SER A 468 24.15 37.28 39.57
N PHE A 469 24.51 36.11 39.04
CA PHE A 469 24.52 35.82 37.61
C PHE A 469 23.47 34.77 37.30
N SER A 470 22.76 34.94 36.19
CA SER A 470 21.78 33.97 35.68
C SER A 470 22.19 33.52 34.29
N VAL A 471 22.07 32.23 34.03
CA VAL A 471 22.22 31.62 32.71
C VAL A 471 20.94 30.85 32.40
N THR A 472 20.48 30.89 31.15
CA THR A 472 19.36 30.07 30.68
C THR A 472 19.86 29.15 29.60
N ALA A 473 19.68 27.84 29.78
CA ALA A 473 20.09 26.84 28.80
C ALA A 473 18.87 25.98 28.39
N THR A 474 18.86 25.55 27.13
CA THR A 474 17.86 24.67 26.53
C THR A 474 18.53 23.40 26.00
N GLY A 475 17.77 22.31 25.83
CA GLY A 475 18.31 21.01 25.40
C GLY A 475 18.32 19.97 26.51
N THR A 476 18.89 18.80 26.24
CA THR A 476 19.00 17.70 27.23
C THR A 476 20.43 17.55 27.74
N GLY A 477 20.61 16.90 28.91
CA GLY A 477 21.94 16.65 29.50
C GLY A 477 22.63 17.87 30.12
N ILE A 478 21.88 18.93 30.47
CA ILE A 478 22.44 20.16 31.06
C ILE A 478 22.99 19.87 32.47
N THR A 479 24.27 20.13 32.67
CA THR A 479 24.94 20.15 33.99
C THR A 479 25.59 21.51 34.19
N TYR A 480 25.47 22.09 35.39
CA TYR A 480 26.03 23.40 35.71
C TYR A 480 27.29 23.26 36.55
N GLN A 481 28.39 23.87 36.12
CA GLN A 481 29.62 23.98 36.90
C GLN A 481 30.03 25.45 36.98
N TRP A 482 30.06 25.99 38.19
CA TRP A 482 30.50 27.36 38.45
C TRP A 482 31.96 27.34 38.94
N ARG A 483 32.81 28.21 38.37
CA ARG A 483 34.17 28.43 38.85
C ARG A 483 34.31 29.90 39.26
N LYS A 484 34.74 30.12 40.50
CA LYS A 484 35.04 31.44 41.04
C LYS A 484 36.41 31.91 40.59
#